data_AF-A0A9X5HEG0-F1
#
_entry.id   AF-A0A9X5HEG0-F1
#
_cell.length_a   1.000
_cell.length_b   1.000
_cell.length_c   1.000
_cell.angle_alpha   90.00
_cell.angle_beta   90.00
_cell.angle_gamma   90.00
#
_symmetry.space_group_name_H-M   'P 1'
#
loop_
_entity.id
_entity.type
_entity.pdbx_description
1 polymer ?
#
loop_
_entity_poly.entity_id
_entity_poly.type
_entity_poly.pdbx_seq_one_letter_code
_entity_poly.pdbx_strand_id
1 'polypeptide(L)'
;MSPGEMHSADEPSTGPQIGVGVALLLVDLVLIAGSVYCVGVAGWADGYESGGSAASGASQTAAQAMWLLGGGAVLTGGGLLALGWRIPGIVQLVVLGAGAALVSAMGAG
;
A
#
# COMPACT_ATOMS: atom_id res chain seq x y z
N MET A 1 31.01 34.94 -29.59
CA MET A 1 30.23 35.01 -28.33
C MET A 1 29.79 33.60 -28.00
N SER A 2 30.17 33.13 -26.80
CA SER A 2 30.07 31.73 -26.36
C SER A 2 28.62 31.29 -26.13
N PRO A 3 28.26 30.02 -26.36
CA PRO A 3 26.93 29.50 -26.06
C PRO A 3 26.73 29.49 -24.55
N GLY A 4 25.71 30.20 -24.08
CA GLY A 4 25.27 30.15 -22.69
C GLY A 4 24.76 28.75 -22.39
N GLU A 5 25.52 28.06 -21.55
CA GLU A 5 25.17 26.80 -20.91
C GLU A 5 23.81 26.99 -20.19
N MET A 6 22.74 26.54 -20.83
CA MET A 6 21.51 26.26 -20.10
C MET A 6 21.86 25.17 -19.10
N HIS A 7 21.91 25.53 -17.83
CA HIS A 7 21.93 24.62 -16.70
C HIS A 7 20.96 23.45 -16.98
N SER A 8 21.50 22.26 -17.23
CA SER A 8 20.78 21.00 -17.11
C SER A 8 20.40 20.84 -15.64
N ALA A 9 19.32 21.49 -15.24
CA ALA A 9 18.78 21.39 -13.90
C ALA A 9 18.28 19.96 -13.66
N ASP A 10 18.97 19.26 -12.77
CA ASP A 10 18.47 18.18 -11.92
C ASP A 10 17.49 17.20 -12.57
N GLU A 11 17.98 16.38 -13.50
CA GLU A 11 17.32 15.12 -13.77
C GLU A 11 17.54 14.23 -12.52
N PRO A 12 16.49 13.83 -11.79
CA PRO A 12 16.66 13.09 -10.55
C PRO A 12 17.40 11.79 -10.84
N SER A 13 18.54 11.60 -10.18
CA SER A 13 19.38 10.42 -10.33
C SER A 13 18.55 9.14 -10.24
N THR A 14 18.61 8.33 -11.30
CA THR A 14 17.83 7.09 -11.46
C THR A 14 18.09 6.08 -10.33
N GLY A 15 19.29 6.09 -9.73
CA GLY A 15 19.69 5.14 -8.69
C GLY A 15 18.90 5.28 -7.38
N PRO A 16 18.90 6.46 -6.73
CA PRO A 16 18.09 6.73 -5.54
C PRO A 16 16.59 6.50 -5.74
N GLN A 17 16.03 6.85 -6.91
CA GLN A 17 14.61 6.60 -7.20
C GLN A 17 14.27 5.12 -7.20
N ILE A 18 15.12 4.28 -7.81
CA ILE A 18 14.95 2.82 -7.80
C ILE A 18 15.11 2.28 -6.38
N GLY A 19 16.14 2.73 -5.65
CA GLY A 19 16.39 2.26 -4.28
C GLY A 19 15.21 2.56 -3.35
N VAL A 20 14.70 3.79 -3.37
CA VAL A 20 13.52 4.20 -2.59
C VAL A 20 12.27 3.42 -3.05
N GLY A 21 12.06 3.26 -4.35
CA GLY A 21 10.94 2.49 -4.89
C GLY A 21 10.95 1.03 -4.43
N VAL A 22 12.11 0.36 -4.46
CA VAL A 22 12.26 -1.02 -3.98
C VAL A 22 12.03 -1.12 -2.48
N ALA A 23 12.59 -0.19 -1.68
CA ALA A 23 12.40 -0.17 -0.24
C ALA A 23 10.91 -0.03 0.13
N LEU A 24 10.21 0.90 -0.53
CA LEU A 24 8.77 1.09 -0.35
C LEU A 24 7.97 -0.14 -0.78
N LEU A 25 8.31 -0.77 -1.90
CA LEU A 25 7.66 -2.00 -2.35
C LEU A 25 7.79 -3.14 -1.33
N LEU A 26 8.95 -3.28 -0.69
CA LEU A 26 9.15 -4.28 0.37
C LEU A 26 8.27 -3.99 1.59
N VAL A 27 8.16 -2.72 1.98
CA VAL A 27 7.25 -2.29 3.06
C VAL A 27 5.80 -2.62 2.70
N ASP A 28 5.37 -2.30 1.48
CA ASP A 28 4.02 -2.57 0.99
C ASP A 28 3.71 -4.09 1.05
N LEU A 29 4.65 -4.94 0.62
CA LEU A 29 4.54 -6.40 0.71
C LEU A 29 4.38 -6.91 2.14
N VAL A 30 5.17 -6.38 3.08
CA VAL A 30 5.06 -6.74 4.50
C VAL A 30 3.71 -6.31 5.07
N LEU A 31 3.24 -5.11 4.74
CA LEU A 31 1.94 -4.61 5.21
C LEU A 31 0.78 -5.45 4.67
N ILE A 32 0.81 -5.80 3.38
CA ILE A 32 -0.23 -6.63 2.76
C ILE A 32 -0.21 -8.04 3.35
N ALA A 33 0.95 -8.68 3.44
CA ALA A 33 1.07 -10.02 4.01
C ALA A 33 0.62 -10.06 5.48
N GLY A 34 1.04 -9.08 6.28
CA GLY A 34 0.61 -8.94 7.68
C GLY A 34 -0.90 -8.72 7.80
N SER A 35 -1.48 -7.87 6.95
CA SER A 35 -2.93 -7.64 6.91
C SER A 35 -3.70 -8.91 6.57
N VAL A 36 -3.23 -9.65 5.56
CA VAL A 36 -3.86 -10.92 5.14
C VAL A 36 -3.80 -11.94 6.28
N TYR A 37 -2.65 -12.06 6.94
CA TYR A 37 -2.48 -12.93 8.08
C TYR A 37 -3.42 -12.57 9.24
N CYS A 38 -3.49 -11.31 9.64
CA CYS A 38 -4.35 -10.86 10.73
C CYS A 38 -5.84 -11.13 10.46
N VAL A 39 -6.32 -10.83 9.25
CA VAL A 39 -7.72 -11.10 8.87
C VAL A 39 -7.99 -12.60 8.83
N GLY A 40 -7.07 -13.40 8.31
CA GLY A 40 -7.20 -14.86 8.30
C GLY A 40 -7.26 -15.47 9.71
N VAL A 41 -6.42 -15.00 10.63
CA VAL A 41 -6.42 -15.44 12.04
C VAL A 41 -7.72 -15.02 12.73
N ALA A 42 -8.20 -13.80 12.49
CA ALA A 42 -9.46 -13.33 13.03
C ALA A 42 -10.64 -14.17 12.52
N GLY A 43 -10.68 -14.50 11.22
CA GLY A 43 -11.74 -15.35 10.65
C GLY A 43 -11.69 -16.79 11.16
N TRP A 44 -10.50 -17.32 11.39
CA TRP A 44 -10.33 -18.63 12.04
C TRP A 44 -10.84 -18.62 13.49
N ALA A 45 -10.55 -17.55 14.24
CA ALA A 45 -11.02 -17.38 15.61
C ALA A 45 -12.56 -17.26 15.68
N ASP A 46 -13.15 -16.44 14.81
CA ASP A 46 -14.61 -16.27 14.71
C ASP A 46 -15.32 -17.62 14.44
N GLY A 47 -14.67 -18.55 13.73
CA GLY A 47 -15.19 -19.89 13.46
C GLY A 47 -15.41 -20.76 14.70
N TYR A 48 -14.69 -20.50 15.80
CA TYR A 48 -14.92 -21.19 17.08
C TYR A 48 -16.12 -20.64 17.85
N GLU A 49 -16.56 -19.42 17.55
CA GLU A 49 -17.56 -18.66 18.31
C GLU A 49 -18.99 -18.84 17.77
N SER A 50 -19.20 -19.91 16.99
CA SER A 50 -20.42 -20.30 16.24
C SER A 50 -21.80 -20.23 16.93
N GLY A 51 -21.89 -19.81 18.20
CA GLY A 51 -23.13 -19.64 18.97
C GLY A 51 -23.59 -18.21 19.24
N GLY A 52 -22.88 -17.15 18.83
CA GLY A 52 -23.22 -15.78 19.24
C GLY A 52 -22.93 -14.67 18.21
N SER A 53 -23.98 -14.25 17.51
CA SER A 53 -24.23 -12.91 16.93
C SER A 53 -23.07 -12.15 16.22
N ALA A 54 -23.07 -12.29 14.89
CA ALA A 54 -23.01 -11.24 13.87
C ALA A 54 -21.93 -10.12 13.96
N ALA A 55 -21.10 -10.07 12.91
CA ALA A 55 -20.01 -9.13 12.62
C ALA A 55 -18.64 -9.43 13.29
N SER A 56 -18.25 -10.70 13.19
CA SER A 56 -16.89 -11.25 12.97
C SER A 56 -15.73 -10.25 13.07
N GLY A 57 -14.80 -10.51 14.01
CA GLY A 57 -13.56 -9.76 14.16
C GLY A 57 -12.73 -9.70 12.86
N ALA A 58 -12.90 -10.66 11.95
CA ALA A 58 -12.32 -10.62 10.61
C ALA A 58 -12.80 -9.42 9.78
N SER A 59 -14.11 -9.13 9.81
CA SER A 59 -14.69 -7.99 9.07
C SER A 59 -14.17 -6.64 9.59
N GLN A 60 -14.06 -6.48 10.91
CA GLN A 60 -13.51 -5.28 11.52
C GLN A 60 -12.00 -5.14 11.23
N THR A 61 -11.25 -6.23 11.35
CA THR A 61 -9.82 -6.26 11.04
C THR A 61 -9.57 -5.95 9.57
N ALA A 62 -10.42 -6.46 8.67
CA ALA A 62 -10.35 -6.18 7.24
C ALA A 62 -10.66 -4.71 6.92
N ALA A 63 -11.66 -4.12 7.58
CA ALA A 63 -11.97 -2.70 7.42
C ALA A 63 -10.81 -1.79 7.90
N GLN A 64 -10.17 -2.14 9.03
CA GLN A 64 -9.00 -1.41 9.52
C GLN A 64 -7.81 -1.53 8.56
N ALA A 65 -7.51 -2.76 8.11
CA ALA A 65 -6.45 -3.00 7.15
C ALA A 65 -6.71 -2.29 5.81
N MET A 66 -7.97 -2.28 5.33
CA MET A 66 -8.36 -1.54 4.13
C MET A 66 -8.09 -0.04 4.29
N TRP A 67 -8.42 0.56 5.44
CA TRP A 67 -8.14 1.97 5.72
C TRP A 67 -6.64 2.25 5.79
N LEU A 68 -5.85 1.36 6.40
CA LEU A 68 -4.40 1.49 6.47
C LEU A 68 -3.74 1.39 5.08
N LEU A 69 -4.12 0.39 4.30
CA LEU A 69 -3.57 0.17 2.95
C LEU A 69 -4.04 1.26 1.98
N GLY A 70 -5.32 1.61 2.00
CA GLY A 70 -5.89 2.67 1.17
C GLY A 70 -5.35 4.05 1.54
N GLY A 71 -5.29 4.37 2.83
CA GLY A 71 -4.69 5.62 3.32
C GLY A 71 -3.19 5.71 3.03
N GLY A 72 -2.48 4.59 3.21
CA GLY A 72 -1.08 4.45 2.83
C GLY A 72 -0.87 4.74 1.34
N ALA A 73 -1.70 4.14 0.46
CA ALA A 73 -1.63 4.35 -0.98
C ALA A 73 -1.76 5.83 -1.35
N VAL A 74 -2.73 6.53 -0.77
CA VAL A 74 -2.95 7.96 -1.01
C VAL A 74 -1.77 8.78 -0.50
N LEU A 75 -1.28 8.50 0.72
CA LEU A 75 -0.21 9.27 1.33
C LEU A 75 1.13 9.07 0.60
N THR A 76 1.52 7.83 0.34
CA THR A 76 2.82 7.50 -0.24
C THR A 76 2.81 7.63 -1.76
N GLY A 77 1.87 6.96 -2.42
CA GLY A 77 1.70 7.02 -3.87
C GLY A 77 1.35 8.42 -4.37
N GLY A 78 0.41 9.10 -3.69
CA GLY A 78 0.07 10.49 -3.98
C GLY A 78 1.22 11.46 -3.69
N GLY A 79 1.94 11.27 -2.58
CA GLY A 79 3.12 12.07 -2.24
C GLY A 79 4.24 11.94 -3.28
N LEU A 80 4.54 10.72 -3.73
CA LEU A 80 5.52 10.46 -4.79
C LEU A 80 5.09 11.07 -6.13
N LEU A 81 3.80 11.00 -6.46
CA LEU A 81 3.27 11.65 -7.66
C LEU A 81 3.42 13.18 -7.59
N ALA A 82 3.14 13.78 -6.43
CA ALA A 82 3.32 15.22 -6.21
C ALA A 82 4.79 15.66 -6.33
N LEU A 83 5.74 14.79 -5.95
CA LEU A 83 7.18 14.99 -6.11
C LEU A 83 7.68 14.74 -7.55
N GLY A 84 6.79 14.39 -8.48
CA GLY A 84 7.14 14.08 -9.87
C GLY A 84 7.70 12.66 -10.08
N TRP A 85 7.76 11.83 -9.04
CA TRP A 85 8.26 10.47 -9.09
C TRP A 85 7.14 9.51 -9.53
N ARG A 86 6.73 9.65 -10.80
CA ARG A 86 5.52 9.00 -11.34
C ARG A 86 5.56 7.48 -11.28
N ILE A 87 6.69 6.86 -11.65
CA ILE A 87 6.82 5.40 -11.69
C ILE A 87 6.61 4.79 -10.29
N PRO A 88 7.42 5.13 -9.26
CA PRO A 88 7.23 4.55 -7.94
C PRO A 88 5.88 4.98 -7.32
N GLY A 89 5.39 6.18 -7.61
CA GLY A 89 4.07 6.62 -7.14
C GLY A 89 2.91 5.78 -7.69
N ILE A 90 2.90 5.47 -9.00
CA ILE A 90 1.89 4.59 -9.62
C ILE A 90 2.00 3.17 -9.06
N VAL A 91 3.22 2.64 -8.91
CA VAL A 91 3.44 1.29 -8.37
C VAL A 91 2.85 1.18 -6.96
N GLN A 92 3.10 2.16 -6.08
CA GLN A 92 2.53 2.14 -4.73
C GLN A 92 1.01 2.21 -4.74
N LEU A 93 0.42 3.07 -5.56
CA LEU A 93 -1.05 3.14 -5.68
C LEU A 93 -1.66 1.81 -6.11
N VAL A 94 -1.06 1.15 -7.10
CA VAL A 94 -1.55 -0.13 -7.62
C VAL A 94 -1.37 -1.24 -6.58
N VAL A 95 -0.20 -1.35 -5.95
CA VAL A 95 0.11 -2.44 -5.02
C VAL A 95 -0.72 -2.31 -3.74
N LEU A 96 -0.69 -1.16 -3.08
CA LEU A 96 -1.47 -0.94 -1.85
C LEU A 96 -2.97 -0.90 -2.14
N GLY A 97 -3.40 -0.36 -3.28
CA GLY A 97 -4.80 -0.40 -3.71
C GLY A 97 -5.31 -1.82 -3.96
N ALA A 98 -4.52 -2.66 -4.64
CA ALA A 98 -4.83 -4.07 -4.82
C ALA A 98 -4.83 -4.83 -3.49
N GLY A 99 -3.90 -4.53 -2.58
CA GLY A 99 -3.87 -5.08 -1.23
C GLY A 99 -5.12 -4.71 -0.42
N ALA A 100 -5.55 -3.45 -0.48
CA ALA A 100 -6.77 -2.98 0.17
C ALA A 100 -8.02 -3.69 -0.38
N ALA A 101 -8.11 -3.86 -1.71
CA ALA A 101 -9.19 -4.58 -2.35
C ALA A 101 -9.20 -6.07 -1.96
N LEU A 102 -8.03 -6.71 -1.93
CA LEU A 102 -7.88 -8.10 -1.49
C LEU A 102 -8.39 -8.29 -0.05
N VAL A 103 -7.92 -7.46 0.88
CA VAL A 103 -8.29 -7.59 2.29
C VAL A 103 -9.77 -7.27 2.53
N SER A 104 -10.31 -6.29 1.80
CA SER A 104 -11.75 -5.98 1.82
C SER A 104 -12.59 -7.17 1.38
N ALA A 105 -12.19 -7.86 0.30
CA ALA A 105 -12.88 -9.06 -0.19
C ALA A 105 -12.86 -10.21 0.83
N MET A 106 -11.76 -10.37 1.58
CA MET A 106 -11.67 -11.41 2.62
C MET A 106 -12.57 -11.15 3.82
N GLY A 107 -12.79 -9.88 4.19
CA GLY A 107 -13.70 -9.52 5.29
C GLY A 107 -15.17 -9.46 4.90
N ALA A 108 -15.50 -9.62 3.62
CA ALA A 108 -16.86 -9.56 3.08
C ALA A 108 -17.51 -10.95 2.87
N GLY A 109 -16.74 -12.03 3.02
CA GLY A 109 -17.21 -13.41 2.96
C GLY A 109 -17.47 -13.99 4.34
#